data_AF-A0A9X0CZN4-F1
#
_entry.id   AF-A0A9X0CZN4-F1
#
_cell.length_a   1.000
_cell.length_b   1.000
_cell.length_c   1.000
_cell.angle_alpha   90.00
_cell.angle_beta   90.00
_cell.angle_gamma   90.00
#
_symmetry.space_group_name_H-M   'P 1'
#
loop_
_entity.id
_entity.type
_entity.pdbx_description
1 polymer ?
#
loop_
_entity_poly.entity_id
_entity_poly.type
_entity_poly.pdbx_seq_one_letter_code
_entity_poly.pdbx_strand_id
1 'polypeptide(L)'
;MIVDWHTKRSFLKLVFKKLYKNSGREQGTLRYFREKLQRRNVTLDVKHYEDCEQLFMSVGKCFTIEALIHFFGMENKDGRIIKNRPLYHNLDVGDNKKVYFDSVLDKFIDEFHLLPSPSLVAEDDISCPDDQDFVENYSLCLLKYYFILLDFKDAVREGDGLRLTMLHKLLVPYFKSLPGYNTYGIEMLINVV
;
A
#
# COMPACT_ATOMS: atom_id res chain seq x y z
N MET A 1 -10.94 -17.57 -4.82
CA MET A 1 -12.20 -17.95 -4.15
C MET A 1 -13.13 -16.74 -4.01
N ILE A 2 -14.43 -16.96 -3.76
CA ILE A 2 -15.42 -15.89 -3.46
C ILE A 2 -14.97 -15.04 -2.27
N VAL A 3 -14.38 -15.68 -1.25
CA VAL A 3 -13.85 -15.01 -0.06
C VAL A 3 -12.81 -13.94 -0.42
N ASP A 4 -11.79 -14.30 -1.21
CA ASP A 4 -10.71 -13.38 -1.61
C ASP A 4 -11.23 -12.17 -2.40
N TRP A 5 -12.26 -12.38 -3.23
CA TRP A 5 -12.91 -11.29 -3.94
C TRP A 5 -13.56 -10.29 -2.98
N HIS A 6 -14.31 -10.79 -2.00
CA HIS A 6 -14.94 -9.96 -0.98
C HIS A 6 -13.88 -9.27 -0.10
N THR A 7 -12.81 -9.96 0.30
CA THR A 7 -11.70 -9.39 1.06
C THR A 7 -11.06 -8.20 0.33
N LYS A 8 -10.72 -8.35 -0.96
CA LYS A 8 -10.15 -7.25 -1.76
C LYS A 8 -11.08 -6.05 -1.85
N ARG A 9 -12.36 -6.30 -2.15
CA ARG A 9 -13.38 -5.24 -2.23
C ARG A 9 -13.53 -4.52 -0.90
N SER A 10 -13.53 -5.27 0.18
CA SER A 10 -13.59 -4.76 1.54
C SER A 10 -12.38 -3.89 1.89
N PHE A 11 -11.18 -4.38 1.57
CA PHE A 11 -9.95 -3.62 1.78
C PHE A 11 -9.94 -2.33 0.96
N LEU A 12 -10.32 -2.38 -0.32
CA LEU A 12 -10.38 -1.19 -1.17
C LEU A 12 -11.37 -0.14 -0.64
N LYS A 13 -12.52 -0.56 -0.09
CA LYS A 13 -13.45 0.35 0.60
C LYS A 13 -12.81 1.03 1.80
N LEU A 14 -11.99 0.30 2.57
CA LEU A 14 -11.26 0.87 3.69
C LEU A 14 -10.26 1.94 3.22
N VAL A 15 -9.47 1.60 2.20
CA VAL A 15 -8.50 2.53 1.59
C VAL A 15 -9.19 3.81 1.17
N PHE A 16 -10.31 3.72 0.44
CA PHE A 16 -11.04 4.90 -0.03
C PHE A 16 -11.65 5.71 1.13
N LYS A 17 -12.21 5.05 2.15
CA LYS A 17 -12.69 5.75 3.36
C LYS A 17 -11.59 6.55 4.06
N LYS A 18 -10.34 6.09 4.03
CA LYS A 18 -9.21 6.78 4.68
C LYS A 18 -8.56 7.84 3.78
N LEU A 19 -8.34 7.53 2.49
CA LEU A 19 -7.48 8.32 1.60
C LEU A 19 -8.23 9.18 0.56
N TYR A 20 -9.56 9.05 0.43
CA TYR A 20 -10.33 9.75 -0.62
C TYR A 20 -11.11 10.98 -0.11
N LYS A 21 -11.03 11.31 1.19
CA LYS A 21 -11.81 12.39 1.82
C LYS A 21 -11.35 13.80 1.45
N ASN A 22 -10.09 13.94 1.01
CA ASN A 22 -9.42 15.19 0.71
C ASN A 22 -10.10 16.03 -0.39
N SER A 23 -9.70 17.29 -0.55
CA SER A 23 -10.12 18.11 -1.69
C SER A 23 -9.47 17.65 -3.00
N GLY A 24 -10.18 17.80 -4.13
CA GLY A 24 -9.57 17.56 -5.45
C GLY A 24 -8.47 18.56 -5.82
N ARG A 25 -8.28 19.61 -5.00
CA ARG A 25 -7.19 20.59 -5.14
C ARG A 25 -5.92 20.19 -4.38
N GLU A 26 -6.01 19.25 -3.44
CA GLU A 26 -4.86 18.77 -2.66
C GLU A 26 -4.01 17.83 -3.48
N GLN A 27 -2.93 18.36 -4.05
CA GLN A 27 -2.01 17.62 -4.92
C GLN A 27 -1.42 16.41 -4.18
N GLY A 28 -1.22 15.32 -4.92
CA GLY A 28 -0.71 14.07 -4.35
C GLY A 28 -1.81 13.17 -3.75
N THR A 29 -3.05 13.64 -3.58
CA THR A 29 -4.12 12.79 -3.04
C THR A 29 -4.82 11.95 -4.13
N LEU A 30 -5.43 10.83 -3.73
CA LEU A 30 -6.25 9.98 -4.63
C LEU A 30 -7.36 10.78 -5.31
N ARG A 31 -8.00 11.71 -4.61
CA ARG A 31 -9.05 12.55 -5.21
C ARG A 31 -8.47 13.51 -6.24
N TYR A 32 -7.30 14.10 -5.97
CA TYR A 32 -6.60 14.91 -6.97
C TYR A 32 -6.28 14.13 -8.25
N PHE A 33 -5.71 12.92 -8.13
CA PHE A 33 -5.44 12.08 -9.31
C PHE A 33 -6.70 11.66 -10.04
N ARG A 34 -7.78 11.35 -9.30
CA ARG A 34 -9.09 11.06 -9.89
C ARG A 34 -9.59 12.21 -10.77
N GLU A 35 -9.51 13.45 -10.28
CA GLU A 35 -9.94 14.63 -11.06
C GLU A 35 -9.02 14.88 -12.25
N LYS A 36 -7.70 14.83 -12.03
CA LYS A 36 -6.69 15.08 -13.09
C LYS A 36 -6.76 14.06 -14.22
N LEU A 37 -7.05 12.80 -13.91
CA LEU A 37 -7.20 11.71 -14.88
C LEU A 37 -8.66 11.56 -15.38
N GLN A 38 -9.57 12.44 -14.95
CA GLN A 38 -10.97 12.44 -15.34
C GLN A 38 -11.70 11.10 -15.11
N ARG A 39 -11.32 10.35 -14.06
CA ARG A 39 -11.87 9.02 -13.72
C ARG A 39 -13.20 9.14 -12.98
N ARG A 40 -14.27 9.53 -13.68
CA ARG A 40 -15.56 9.89 -13.08
C ARG A 40 -16.23 8.77 -12.28
N ASN A 41 -16.05 7.52 -12.70
CA ASN A 41 -16.61 6.33 -12.05
C ASN A 41 -15.96 5.99 -10.71
N VAL A 42 -14.82 6.62 -10.39
CA VAL A 42 -14.14 6.42 -9.12
C VAL A 42 -14.82 7.28 -8.04
N THR A 43 -15.36 6.60 -7.04
CA THR A 43 -16.16 7.20 -5.97
C THR A 43 -15.77 6.63 -4.61
N LEU A 44 -16.05 7.39 -3.53
CA LEU A 44 -15.73 7.02 -2.15
C LEU A 44 -16.33 5.67 -1.73
N ASP A 45 -17.51 5.33 -2.22
CA ASP A 45 -18.25 4.11 -1.89
C ASP A 45 -17.77 2.86 -2.65
N VAL A 46 -16.82 3.01 -3.60
CA VAL A 46 -16.26 1.92 -4.41
C VAL A 46 -17.37 1.11 -5.11
N LYS A 47 -18.26 1.82 -5.81
CA LYS A 47 -19.31 1.22 -6.65
C LYS A 47 -18.73 0.48 -7.86
N HIS A 48 -17.83 1.15 -8.58
CA HIS A 48 -17.10 0.60 -9.71
C HIS A 48 -15.75 0.08 -9.23
N TYR A 49 -15.73 -1.17 -8.75
CA TYR A 49 -14.55 -1.75 -8.10
C TYR A 49 -13.33 -1.70 -9.02
N GLU A 50 -13.47 -2.13 -10.27
CA GLU A 50 -12.37 -2.19 -11.25
C GLU A 50 -11.77 -0.80 -11.50
N ASP A 51 -12.61 0.22 -11.65
CA ASP A 51 -12.15 1.60 -11.87
C ASP A 51 -11.39 2.15 -10.64
N CYS A 52 -11.92 1.89 -9.43
CA CYS A 52 -11.28 2.27 -8.17
C CYS A 52 -9.94 1.53 -7.97
N GLU A 53 -9.91 0.24 -8.27
CA GLU A 53 -8.70 -0.60 -8.15
C GLU A 53 -7.65 -0.12 -9.15
N GLN A 54 -8.01 0.10 -10.41
CA GLN A 54 -7.10 0.62 -11.44
C GLN A 54 -6.50 1.96 -11.04
N LEU A 55 -7.30 2.90 -10.52
CA LEU A 55 -6.77 4.18 -10.06
C LEU A 55 -5.79 3.96 -8.91
N PHE A 56 -6.20 3.23 -7.89
CA PHE A 56 -5.37 3.02 -6.70
C PHE A 56 -4.05 2.33 -7.03
N MET A 57 -4.08 1.29 -7.87
CA MET A 57 -2.86 0.61 -8.33
C MET A 57 -1.96 1.52 -9.17
N SER A 58 -2.54 2.42 -9.98
CA SER A 58 -1.74 3.37 -10.78
C SER A 58 -1.07 4.42 -9.90
N VAL A 59 -1.81 5.00 -8.96
CA VAL A 59 -1.26 5.99 -8.03
C VAL A 59 -0.22 5.34 -7.11
N GLY A 60 -0.51 4.16 -6.56
CA GLY A 60 0.44 3.41 -5.74
C GLY A 60 1.76 3.11 -6.45
N LYS A 61 1.72 2.70 -7.73
CA LYS A 61 2.93 2.55 -8.55
C LYS A 61 3.74 3.84 -8.67
N CYS A 62 3.09 4.98 -8.90
CA CYS A 62 3.78 6.26 -8.96
C CYS A 62 4.46 6.60 -7.63
N PHE A 63 3.78 6.38 -6.51
CA PHE A 63 4.34 6.61 -5.18
C PHE A 63 5.51 5.67 -4.89
N THR A 64 5.44 4.41 -5.33
CA THR A 64 6.56 3.47 -5.19
C THR A 64 7.77 3.91 -6.00
N ILE A 65 7.57 4.39 -7.23
CA ILE A 65 8.68 4.91 -8.06
C ILE A 65 9.31 6.13 -7.36
N GLU A 66 8.50 7.05 -6.85
CA GLU A 66 8.99 8.22 -6.13
C GLU A 66 9.77 7.83 -4.86
N ALA A 67 9.24 6.89 -4.08
CA ALA A 67 9.91 6.33 -2.91
C ALA A 67 11.26 5.71 -3.26
N LEU A 68 11.35 4.97 -4.38
CA LEU A 68 12.60 4.39 -4.85
C LEU A 68 13.59 5.45 -5.33
N ILE A 69 13.13 6.48 -6.05
CA ILE A 69 13.95 7.62 -6.46
C ILE A 69 14.55 8.29 -5.23
N HIS A 70 13.73 8.55 -4.20
CA HIS A 70 14.19 9.10 -2.92
C HIS A 70 15.21 8.19 -2.22
N PHE A 71 14.88 6.90 -2.07
CA PHE A 71 15.71 5.89 -1.41
C PHE A 71 17.09 5.73 -2.04
N PHE A 72 17.16 5.73 -3.37
CA PHE A 72 18.41 5.64 -4.12
C PHE A 72 19.10 6.99 -4.33
N GLY A 73 18.50 8.09 -3.88
CA GLY A 73 19.02 9.45 -4.06
C GLY A 73 19.16 9.82 -5.54
N MET A 74 18.20 9.42 -6.37
CA MET A 74 18.13 9.74 -7.79
C MET A 74 17.42 11.09 -7.99
N GLU A 75 17.79 11.85 -9.03
CA GLU A 75 17.10 13.10 -9.38
C GLU A 75 15.76 12.84 -10.09
N ASN A 76 15.70 11.77 -10.89
CA ASN A 76 14.53 11.30 -11.61
C ASN A 76 14.69 9.79 -11.87
N LYS A 77 13.66 9.16 -12.46
CA LYS A 77 13.65 7.71 -12.72
C LYS A 77 14.83 7.19 -13.57
N ASP A 78 15.42 8.06 -14.40
CA ASP A 78 16.54 7.73 -15.29
C ASP A 78 17.88 8.26 -14.72
N GLY A 79 17.83 8.84 -13.52
CA GLY A 79 18.96 9.45 -12.83
C GLY A 79 19.97 8.43 -12.31
N ARG A 80 21.16 8.92 -11.96
CA ARG A 80 22.19 8.06 -11.38
C ARG A 80 21.89 7.79 -9.91
N ILE A 81 21.96 6.52 -9.48
CA ILE A 81 21.87 6.14 -8.07
C ILE A 81 23.01 6.79 -7.28
N ILE A 82 22.74 7.44 -6.14
CA ILE A 82 23.74 8.08 -5.28
C ILE A 82 23.81 7.40 -3.91
N LYS A 83 22.68 6.94 -3.38
CA LYS A 83 22.54 6.22 -2.09
C LYS A 83 22.27 4.73 -2.32
N ASN A 84 22.54 3.89 -1.32
CA ASN A 84 22.21 2.45 -1.34
C ASN A 84 22.71 1.68 -2.58
N ARG A 85 23.85 2.10 -3.16
CA ARG A 85 24.37 1.53 -4.40
C ARG A 85 24.66 0.03 -4.30
N PRO A 86 24.41 -0.72 -5.38
CA PRO A 86 24.93 -2.07 -5.52
C PRO A 86 26.46 -2.09 -5.50
N LEU A 87 27.03 -3.06 -4.79
CA LEU A 87 28.47 -3.38 -4.89
C LEU A 87 28.70 -4.17 -6.18
N TYR A 88 28.65 -3.46 -7.31
CA TYR A 88 28.64 -4.05 -8.67
C TYR A 88 29.77 -5.04 -8.94
N HIS A 89 30.94 -4.89 -8.30
CA HIS A 89 32.09 -5.75 -8.56
C HIS A 89 31.95 -7.18 -8.01
N ASN A 90 30.95 -7.46 -7.16
CA ASN A 90 30.76 -8.76 -6.50
C ASN A 90 29.38 -9.39 -6.76
N LEU A 91 28.49 -8.73 -7.50
CA LEU A 91 27.10 -9.20 -7.65
C LEU A 91 26.99 -10.52 -8.43
N ASP A 92 27.86 -10.73 -9.42
CA ASP A 92 27.81 -11.92 -10.27
C ASP A 92 28.49 -13.16 -9.64
N VAL A 93 28.98 -13.03 -8.39
CA VAL A 93 29.64 -14.12 -7.67
C VAL A 93 28.64 -14.80 -6.73
N GLY A 94 28.29 -16.05 -7.02
CA GLY A 94 27.44 -16.87 -6.15
C GLY A 94 26.08 -16.22 -5.85
N ASP A 95 25.65 -16.29 -4.59
CA ASP A 95 24.37 -15.73 -4.12
C ASP A 95 24.43 -14.24 -3.74
N ASN A 96 25.55 -13.55 -4.01
CA ASN A 96 25.75 -12.16 -3.59
C ASN A 96 24.69 -11.20 -4.14
N LYS A 97 24.16 -11.48 -5.34
CA LYS A 97 23.04 -10.73 -5.91
C LYS A 97 21.80 -10.83 -5.04
N LYS A 98 21.43 -12.04 -4.61
CA LYS A 98 20.26 -12.28 -3.76
C LYS A 98 20.46 -11.63 -2.39
N VAL A 99 21.61 -11.84 -1.76
CA VAL A 99 21.95 -11.22 -0.47
C VAL A 99 21.89 -9.69 -0.54
N TYR A 100 22.39 -9.10 -1.63
CA TYR A 100 22.26 -7.67 -1.86
C TYR A 100 20.79 -7.25 -1.96
N PHE A 101 19.99 -7.91 -2.80
CA PHE A 101 18.57 -7.60 -2.94
C PHE A 101 17.83 -7.68 -1.61
N ASP A 102 17.99 -8.78 -0.89
CA ASP A 102 17.34 -8.98 0.42
C ASP A 102 17.73 -7.84 1.38
N SER A 103 19.02 -7.53 1.49
CA SER A 103 19.51 -6.46 2.38
C SER A 103 19.03 -5.05 2.02
N VAL A 104 18.79 -4.78 0.73
CA VAL A 104 18.37 -3.46 0.24
C VAL A 104 16.87 -3.31 0.34
N LEU A 105 16.13 -4.40 0.07
CA LEU A 105 14.69 -4.46 0.28
C LEU A 105 14.36 -4.31 1.75
N ASP A 106 15.09 -4.97 2.66
CA ASP A 106 14.90 -4.79 4.11
C ASP A 106 15.08 -3.32 4.51
N LYS A 107 16.16 -2.67 4.06
CA LYS A 107 16.38 -1.22 4.31
C LYS A 107 15.27 -0.34 3.75
N PHE A 108 14.76 -0.66 2.56
CA PHE A 108 13.67 0.09 1.94
C PHE A 108 12.36 -0.08 2.73
N ILE A 109 12.07 -1.30 3.17
CA ILE A 109 10.91 -1.62 3.99
C ILE A 109 10.97 -0.87 5.33
N ASP A 110 12.15 -0.84 5.95
CA ASP A 110 12.39 -0.14 7.21
C ASP A 110 12.26 1.38 7.04
N GLU A 111 12.85 1.98 6.00
CA GLU A 111 12.82 3.43 5.77
C GLU A 111 11.38 3.95 5.54
N PHE A 112 10.56 3.21 4.78
CA PHE A 112 9.18 3.62 4.48
C PHE A 112 8.14 3.01 5.44
N HIS A 113 8.60 2.34 6.49
CA HIS A 113 7.75 1.66 7.49
C HIS A 113 6.68 0.77 6.84
N LEU A 114 7.02 0.02 5.80
CA LEU A 114 6.04 -0.75 5.01
C LEU A 114 5.46 -1.94 5.77
N LEU A 115 6.15 -2.42 6.81
CA LEU A 115 5.64 -3.41 7.72
C LEU A 115 4.72 -2.78 8.76
N PRO A 116 3.64 -3.47 9.16
CA PRO A 116 2.75 -2.96 10.19
C PRO A 116 3.47 -2.96 11.54
N SER A 117 3.67 -1.77 12.11
CA SER A 117 3.86 -1.66 13.56
C SER A 117 2.50 -1.91 14.24
N PRO A 118 2.41 -2.81 15.23
CA PRO A 118 1.18 -3.12 15.97
C PRO A 118 0.52 -1.90 16.66
N SER A 119 1.17 -0.73 16.70
CA SER A 119 0.70 0.48 17.38
C SER A 119 -0.23 1.37 16.54
N LEU A 120 -0.44 1.13 15.24
CA LEU A 120 -1.32 1.96 14.40
C LEU A 120 -2.82 1.64 14.52
N VAL A 121 -3.22 0.90 15.56
CA VAL A 121 -4.62 0.57 15.87
C VAL A 121 -5.28 1.59 16.81
N ALA A 122 -4.56 2.65 17.19
CA ALA A 122 -5.19 3.79 17.86
C ALA A 122 -6.03 4.57 16.84
N GLU A 123 -7.33 4.29 16.87
CA GLU A 123 -8.37 5.22 16.43
C GLU A 123 -8.14 6.54 17.16
N ASP A 124 -7.46 7.51 16.55
CA ASP A 124 -7.78 8.95 16.62
C ASP A 124 -6.71 9.93 16.10
N ASP A 125 -5.47 9.53 15.80
CA ASP A 125 -4.45 10.51 15.40
C ASP A 125 -4.07 10.48 13.91
N ILE A 126 -4.99 10.93 13.07
CA ILE A 126 -4.61 11.92 12.05
C ILE A 126 -5.19 13.27 12.49
N SER A 127 -4.99 13.62 13.76
CA SER A 127 -4.93 15.02 14.16
C SER A 127 -3.61 15.54 13.61
N CYS A 128 -3.63 16.22 12.45
CA CYS A 128 -2.44 16.86 11.89
C CYS A 128 -1.81 17.81 12.91
N PRO A 129 -0.58 17.55 13.40
CA PRO A 129 0.27 18.60 13.92
C PRO A 129 1.25 18.94 12.79
N ASP A 130 1.12 20.14 12.24
CA ASP A 130 1.99 20.71 11.19
C ASP A 130 1.71 20.26 9.73
N ASP A 131 1.54 21.23 8.84
CA ASP A 131 1.19 21.02 7.43
C ASP A 131 2.30 20.30 6.63
N GLN A 132 3.54 20.29 7.15
CA GLN A 132 4.66 19.56 6.56
C GLN A 132 4.49 18.04 6.62
N ASP A 133 3.93 17.52 7.71
CA ASP A 133 3.81 16.09 7.95
C ASP A 133 2.60 15.47 7.25
N PHE A 134 1.63 16.28 6.81
CA PHE A 134 0.41 15.76 6.18
C PHE A 134 0.72 14.99 4.88
N VAL A 135 1.49 15.59 3.98
CA VAL A 135 1.77 14.99 2.65
C VAL A 135 2.60 13.73 2.80
N GLU A 136 3.60 13.76 3.69
CA GLU A 136 4.46 12.61 3.96
C GLU A 136 3.66 11.46 4.60
N ASN A 137 2.89 11.73 5.65
CA ASN A 137 2.05 10.72 6.31
C ASN A 137 1.01 10.13 5.35
N TYR A 138 0.40 10.97 4.51
CA TYR A 138 -0.51 10.51 3.46
C TYR A 138 0.20 9.55 2.49
N SER A 139 1.41 9.92 2.06
CA SER A 139 2.22 9.14 1.12
C SER A 139 2.63 7.79 1.69
N LEU A 140 3.09 7.76 2.94
CA LEU A 140 3.43 6.53 3.65
C LEU A 140 2.21 5.63 3.85
N CYS A 141 1.06 6.20 4.21
CA CYS A 141 -0.18 5.45 4.36
C CYS A 141 -0.65 4.84 3.02
N LEU A 142 -0.54 5.59 1.93
CA LEU A 142 -0.84 5.12 0.59
C LEU A 142 0.08 3.97 0.18
N LEU A 143 1.38 4.10 0.39
CA LEU A 143 2.37 3.05 0.10
C LEU A 143 2.07 1.76 0.87
N LYS A 144 1.81 1.86 2.19
CA LYS A 144 1.41 0.72 3.03
C LYS A 144 0.21 -0.03 2.44
N TYR A 145 -0.86 0.68 2.13
CA TYR A 145 -2.06 0.05 1.55
C TYR A 145 -1.83 -0.50 0.15
N TYR A 146 -1.00 0.16 -0.66
CA TYR A 146 -0.65 -0.30 -1.99
C TYR A 146 0.10 -1.64 -1.93
N PHE A 147 1.13 -1.76 -1.09
CA PHE A 147 1.88 -3.00 -0.95
C PHE A 147 1.04 -4.15 -0.38
N ILE A 148 0.17 -3.90 0.60
CA ILE A 148 -0.77 -4.92 1.11
C ILE A 148 -1.69 -5.44 -0.01
N LEU A 149 -2.28 -4.53 -0.81
CA LEU A 149 -3.15 -4.96 -1.91
C LEU A 149 -2.37 -5.68 -3.03
N LEU A 150 -1.15 -5.23 -3.32
CA LEU A 150 -0.27 -5.85 -4.30
C LEU A 150 0.07 -7.28 -3.88
N ASP A 151 0.49 -7.45 -2.63
CA ASP A 151 0.81 -8.73 -2.00
C ASP A 151 -0.40 -9.69 -2.03
N PHE A 152 -1.59 -9.18 -1.68
CA PHE A 152 -2.82 -9.94 -1.77
C PHE A 152 -3.18 -10.38 -3.19
N LYS A 153 -3.07 -9.48 -4.17
CA LYS A 153 -3.34 -9.82 -5.58
C LYS A 153 -2.36 -10.86 -6.10
N ASP A 154 -1.11 -10.77 -5.67
CA ASP A 154 -0.05 -11.71 -6.03
C ASP A 154 -0.29 -13.10 -5.44
N ALA A 155 -0.58 -13.19 -4.14
CA ALA A 155 -0.90 -14.44 -3.46
C ALA A 155 -2.14 -15.14 -4.07
N VAL A 156 -3.18 -14.39 -4.44
CA VAL A 156 -4.35 -14.94 -5.16
C VAL A 156 -3.97 -15.49 -6.54
N ARG A 157 -3.07 -14.80 -7.26
CA ARG A 157 -2.62 -15.20 -8.59
C ARG A 157 -1.75 -16.46 -8.54
N GLU A 158 -0.89 -16.57 -7.55
CA GLU A 158 0.01 -17.72 -7.34
C GLU A 158 -0.70 -18.92 -6.70
N GLY A 159 -1.85 -18.70 -6.06
CA GLY A 159 -2.57 -19.74 -5.33
C GLY A 159 -1.90 -20.11 -4.00
N ASP A 160 -1.11 -19.19 -3.42
CA ASP A 160 -0.42 -19.41 -2.15
C ASP A 160 -1.39 -19.24 -0.96
N GLY A 161 -2.01 -20.35 -0.55
CA GLY A 161 -2.95 -20.38 0.56
C GLY A 161 -2.35 -19.95 1.90
N LEU A 162 -1.06 -20.23 2.15
CA LEU A 162 -0.41 -19.87 3.41
C LEU A 162 -0.22 -18.35 3.50
N ARG A 163 0.27 -17.74 2.42
CA ARG A 163 0.41 -16.28 2.30
C ARG A 163 -0.95 -15.58 2.38
N LEU A 164 -1.99 -16.14 1.75
CA LEU A 164 -3.36 -15.63 1.87
C LEU A 164 -3.88 -15.68 3.31
N THR A 165 -3.65 -16.76 4.05
CA THR A 165 -4.06 -16.85 5.46
C THR A 165 -3.31 -15.84 6.33
N MET A 166 -2.02 -15.61 6.09
CA MET A 166 -1.26 -14.56 6.78
C MET A 166 -1.83 -13.16 6.47
N LEU A 167 -2.11 -12.87 5.20
CA LEU A 167 -2.71 -11.62 4.78
C LEU A 167 -4.12 -11.41 5.35
N HIS A 168 -4.94 -12.45 5.42
CA HIS A 168 -6.24 -12.38 6.06
C HIS A 168 -6.12 -11.96 7.54
N LYS A 169 -5.19 -12.57 8.29
CA LYS A 169 -4.90 -12.18 9.68
C LYS A 169 -4.39 -10.75 9.78
N LEU A 170 -3.54 -10.33 8.84
CA LEU A 170 -3.03 -8.96 8.76
C LEU A 170 -4.14 -7.93 8.56
N LEU A 171 -5.16 -8.26 7.78
CA LEU A 171 -6.27 -7.36 7.45
C LEU A 171 -7.31 -7.20 8.58
N VAL A 172 -7.38 -8.14 9.53
CA VAL A 172 -8.31 -8.09 10.68
C VAL A 172 -8.26 -6.76 11.46
N PRO A 173 -7.11 -6.26 11.93
CA PRO A 173 -7.04 -4.99 12.67
C PRO A 173 -7.49 -3.80 11.81
N TYR A 174 -7.19 -3.80 10.51
CA TYR A 174 -7.65 -2.74 9.60
C TYR A 174 -9.18 -2.73 9.50
N PHE A 175 -9.83 -3.89 9.38
CA PHE A 175 -11.28 -3.96 9.35
C PHE A 175 -11.94 -3.61 10.68
N LYS A 176 -11.30 -3.96 11.82
CA LYS A 176 -11.76 -3.54 13.15
C LYS A 176 -11.75 -2.02 13.31
N SER A 177 -10.78 -1.32 12.73
CA SER A 177 -10.64 0.14 12.85
C SER A 177 -11.69 0.95 12.05
N LEU A 178 -12.75 0.33 11.54
CA LEU A 178 -13.78 1.01 10.75
C LEU A 178 -15.19 0.72 11.29
N PRO A 179 -15.96 1.77 11.67
CA PRO A 179 -17.35 1.58 12.03
C PRO A 179 -18.14 1.04 10.83
N GLY A 180 -18.84 -0.08 11.05
CA GLY A 180 -19.68 -0.74 10.06
C GLY A 180 -19.07 -2.00 9.40
N TYR A 181 -17.86 -2.42 9.75
CA TYR A 181 -17.43 -3.80 9.48
C TYR A 181 -18.09 -4.74 10.47
N ASN A 182 -18.90 -5.65 9.95
CA ASN A 182 -19.65 -6.61 10.76
C ASN A 182 -18.70 -7.62 11.42
N THR A 183 -18.88 -7.90 12.71
CA THR A 183 -18.22 -8.96 13.48
C THR A 183 -18.15 -10.27 12.70
N TYR A 184 -19.23 -10.63 11.98
CA TYR A 184 -19.30 -11.82 11.14
C TYR A 184 -18.31 -11.81 9.95
N GLY A 185 -18.00 -10.65 9.35
CA GLY A 185 -17.02 -10.55 8.27
C GLY A 185 -15.57 -10.70 8.77
N ILE A 186 -15.33 -10.31 10.02
CA ILE A 186 -14.04 -10.51 10.70
C ILE A 186 -13.91 -11.97 11.15
N GLU A 187 -14.98 -12.57 11.67
CA GLU A 187 -15.02 -14.00 12.01
C GLU A 187 -14.78 -14.89 10.78
N MET A 188 -15.36 -14.56 9.62
CA MET A 188 -15.12 -15.31 8.38
C MET A 188 -13.67 -15.21 7.89
N LEU A 189 -12.95 -14.12 8.18
CA LEU A 189 -11.52 -13.98 7.87
C LEU A 189 -10.62 -14.77 8.83
N ILE A 190 -11.05 -14.87 10.10
CA ILE A 190 -10.35 -15.66 11.14
C ILE A 190 -10.54 -17.16 10.89
N ASN A 191 -11.72 -17.57 10.41
CA ASN A 191 -12.09 -18.96 10.17
C ASN A 191 -11.65 -19.51 8.80
N VAL A 192 -10.82 -18.78 8.03
CA VAL A 192 -10.14 -19.35 6.84
C VAL A 192 -9.02 -20.27 7.33
N VAL A 193 -9.39 -21.50 7.68
CA VAL A 193 -8.52 -22.67 7.91
C VAL A 193 -9.06 -23.83 7.09
#